data_AF-M1Z2H6-F1
#
_entry.id   AF-M1Z2H6-F1
#
_cell.length_a   1.000
_cell.length_b   1.000
_cell.length_c   1.000
_cell.angle_alpha   90.00
_cell.angle_beta   90.00
_cell.angle_gamma   90.00
#
_symmetry.space_group_name_H-M   'P 1'
#
loop_
_entity.id
_entity.type
_entity.pdbx_description
1 polymer ?
#
loop_
_entity_poly.entity_id
_entity_poly.type
_entity_poly.pdbx_seq_one_letter_code
_entity_poly.pdbx_strand_id
1 'polypeptide(L)' 'MACIPRGMNYTLECPNCGAPNINKTAWCEKCLTPFDPPKAENKELDCPVCQHINDYTLDHCEVCHEPLKPGQSE' A
#
# COMPACT_ATOMS: atom_id res chain seq x y z
N MET A 1 -25.14 -11.54 19.87
CA MET A 1 -24.16 -12.02 18.87
C MET A 1 -24.05 -10.99 17.76
N ALA A 2 -22.89 -10.33 17.62
CA ALA A 2 -22.63 -9.42 16.51
C ALA A 2 -22.07 -10.21 15.32
N CYS A 3 -22.65 -10.02 14.13
CA CYS A 3 -22.18 -10.62 12.89
C CYS A 3 -20.87 -9.93 12.47
N ILE A 4 -19.73 -10.60 12.56
CA ILE A 4 -18.48 -10.15 11.95
C ILE A 4 -18.56 -10.48 10.45
N PRO A 5 -18.55 -9.50 9.54
CA PRO A 5 -18.54 -9.78 8.11
C PRO A 5 -17.25 -10.55 7.76
N ARG A 6 -17.42 -11.77 7.24
CA ARG A 6 -16.35 -12.56 6.64
C ARG A 6 -15.91 -11.85 5.36
N GLY A 7 -14.69 -11.29 5.31
CA GLY A 7 -14.20 -10.74 4.05
C GLY A 7 -12.85 -10.01 4.02
N MET A 8 -12.31 -9.53 5.14
CA MET A 8 -10.98 -8.87 5.13
C MET A 8 -10.02 -9.63 6.03
N ASN A 9 -9.21 -10.50 5.42
CA ASN A 9 -8.05 -11.10 6.09
C ASN A 9 -6.94 -10.05 6.08
N TYR A 10 -7.02 -9.07 6.98
CA TYR A 10 -5.89 -8.17 7.22
C TYR A 10 -4.77 -9.03 7.77
N THR A 11 -3.79 -9.38 6.95
CA THR A 11 -2.62 -10.09 7.47
C THR A 11 -1.90 -9.13 8.40
N LEU A 12 -1.77 -9.53 9.66
CA LEU A 12 -0.98 -8.79 10.65
C LEU A 12 0.52 -8.81 10.32
N GLU A 13 0.92 -9.51 9.27
CA GLU A 13 2.31 -9.67 8.82
C GLU A 13 2.39 -9.48 7.31
N CYS A 14 3.49 -8.85 6.87
CA CYS A 14 3.74 -8.58 5.46
C CYS A 14 4.03 -9.90 4.74
N PRO A 15 3.34 -10.20 3.63
CA PRO A 15 3.54 -11.45 2.91
C PRO A 15 4.92 -11.56 2.24
N ASN A 16 5.62 -10.44 2.05
CA ASN A 16 6.93 -10.42 1.40
C ASN A 16 8.09 -10.46 2.41
N CYS A 17 8.03 -9.67 3.49
CA CYS A 17 9.16 -9.54 4.42
C CYS A 17 8.87 -10.00 5.86
N GLY A 18 7.63 -10.40 6.18
CA GLY A 18 7.23 -10.84 7.52
C GLY A 18 7.11 -9.73 8.56
N ALA A 19 7.28 -8.45 8.20
CA ALA A 19 7.13 -7.34 9.14
C ALA A 19 5.67 -7.18 9.61
N PRO A 20 5.41 -6.85 10.88
CA PRO A 20 4.06 -6.73 11.40
C PRO A 20 3.33 -5.48 10.89
N ASN A 21 2.03 -5.59 10.60
CA ASN A 21 1.13 -4.49 10.22
C ASN A 21 0.42 -3.91 11.46
N ILE A 22 1.19 -3.37 12.40
CA ILE A 22 0.65 -2.87 13.67
C ILE A 22 -0.32 -1.72 13.45
N ASN A 23 -0.02 -0.85 12.49
CA ASN A 23 -0.78 0.36 12.17
C ASN A 23 -1.93 0.12 11.20
N LYS A 24 -2.14 -1.12 10.72
CA LYS A 24 -3.17 -1.50 9.74
C LYS A 24 -3.12 -0.63 8.46
N THR A 25 -1.91 -0.31 8.01
CA THR A 25 -1.68 0.44 6.78
C THR A 25 -1.94 -0.45 5.55
N ALA A 26 -2.23 0.18 4.41
CA ALA A 26 -2.41 -0.54 3.14
C ALA A 26 -1.11 -1.17 2.61
N TRP A 27 0.05 -0.69 3.07
CA TRP A 27 1.38 -1.13 2.62
C TRP A 27 2.32 -1.38 3.81
N CYS A 28 3.29 -2.27 3.60
CA CYS A 28 4.33 -2.56 4.58
C CYS A 28 5.29 -1.38 4.73
N GLU A 29 5.46 -0.88 5.95
CA GLU A 29 6.37 0.23 6.27
C GLU A 29 7.86 -0.09 6.02
N LYS A 30 8.23 -1.37 5.85
CA LYS A 30 9.62 -1.80 5.62
C LYS A 30 10.00 -2.00 4.17
N CYS A 31 9.09 -2.58 3.37
CA CYS A 31 9.39 -2.97 2.00
C CYS A 31 8.32 -2.56 0.99
N LEU A 32 7.37 -1.72 1.42
CA LEU A 32 6.32 -1.12 0.61
C LEU A 32 5.38 -2.12 -0.11
N THR A 33 5.47 -3.40 0.25
CA THR A 33 4.59 -4.45 -0.26
C THR A 33 3.16 -4.19 0.21
N PRO A 34 2.17 -4.15 -0.70
CA PRO A 34 0.77 -3.98 -0.32
C PRO A 34 0.27 -5.20 0.48
N PHE A 35 -0.52 -4.94 1.53
CA PHE A 35 -1.20 -6.00 2.28
C PHE A 35 -2.44 -6.52 1.56
N ASP A 36 -3.09 -5.65 0.79
CA ASP A 36 -4.18 -6.00 -0.13
C ASP A 36 -3.79 -5.52 -1.53
N PRO A 37 -3.04 -6.33 -2.31
CA PRO A 37 -2.73 -5.97 -3.68
C PRO A 37 -4.05 -5.87 -4.46
N PRO A 38 -4.36 -4.72 -5.08
CA PRO A 38 -5.54 -4.61 -5.91
C PRO A 38 -5.48 -5.69 -7.00
N LYS A 39 -6.58 -6.44 -7.15
CA LYS A 39 -6.75 -7.36 -8.29
C LYS A 39 -6.57 -6.51 -9.55
N ALA A 40 -5.50 -6.79 -10.28
CA ALA A 40 -4.91 -5.87 -11.24
C ALA A 40 -5.91 -5.43 -12.32
N GLU A 41 -6.20 -4.13 -12.35
CA GLU A 41 -6.54 -3.40 -13.57
C GLU A 41 -6.39 -1.90 -13.32
N ASN A 42 -5.32 -1.32 -13.89
CA ASN A 42 -5.08 0.12 -14.10
C ASN A 42 -5.31 1.05 -12.89
N LYS A 43 -4.58 0.85 -11.80
CA LYS A 43 -4.48 1.87 -10.74
C LYS A 43 -3.23 2.71 -10.96
N GLU A 44 -3.40 4.02 -10.91
CA GLU A 44 -2.35 5.02 -10.89
C GLU A 44 -2.29 5.64 -9.49
N LEU A 45 -1.17 6.29 -9.16
CA LEU A 45 -1.02 7.00 -7.89
C LEU A 45 -0.32 8.35 -8.11
N ASP A 46 -0.82 9.39 -7.45
CA ASP A 46 -0.18 10.70 -7.44
C ASP A 46 1.01 10.74 -6.45
N CYS A 47 2.13 11.28 -6.89
CA CYS A 47 3.26 11.54 -6.00
C CYS A 47 2.89 12.64 -5.01
N PRO A 48 3.12 12.48 -3.69
CA PRO A 48 2.69 13.45 -2.68
C PRO A 48 3.51 14.74 -2.72
N VAL A 49 4.69 14.69 -3.34
CA VAL A 49 5.62 15.82 -3.41
C VAL A 49 5.49 16.60 -4.71
N CYS A 50 5.40 15.91 -5.85
CA CYS A 50 5.38 16.57 -7.17
C CYS A 50 4.08 16.40 -7.95
N GLN A 51 3.11 15.64 -7.42
CA GLN A 51 1.81 15.35 -8.05
C GLN A 51 1.89 14.65 -9.42
N HIS A 52 3.07 14.15 -9.80
CA HIS A 52 3.21 13.30 -10.97
C HIS A 52 2.41 12.01 -10.78
N ILE A 53 1.74 11.57 -11.83
CA ILE A 53 0.96 10.33 -11.83
C ILE A 53 1.91 9.17 -12.17
N ASN A 54 1.99 8.19 -11.28
CA ASN A 54 2.88 7.04 -11.38
C ASN A 54 2.07 5.75 -11.48
N ASP A 55 2.66 4.72 -12.08
CA ASP A 55 2.12 3.37 -12.01
C ASP A 55 2.13 2.86 -10.56
N TYR A 56 1.03 2.25 -10.12
CA TYR A 56 0.86 1.79 -8.73
C TYR A 56 1.88 0.73 -8.29
N THR A 57 2.51 0.02 -9.24
CA THR A 57 3.55 -0.96 -8.97
C THR A 57 4.88 -0.33 -8.57
N LEU A 58 5.11 0.95 -8.89
CA LEU A 58 6.32 1.66 -8.51
C LEU A 58 6.37 1.95 -7.01
N ASP A 59 7.56 1.85 -6.43
CA ASP A 59 7.84 2.17 -5.04
C ASP A 59 8.32 3.62 -4.85
N HIS A 60 8.82 4.26 -5.92
CA HIS A 60 9.30 5.64 -5.95
C HIS A 60 8.78 6.39 -7.17
N CYS A 61 8.63 7.71 -7.04
CA CYS A 61 8.19 8.55 -8.14
C CYS A 61 9.24 8.56 -9.25
N GLU A 62 8.84 8.34 -10.51
CA GLU A 62 9.77 8.34 -11.64
C GLU A 62 10.34 9.73 -11.97
N VAL A 63 9.75 10.80 -11.41
CA VAL A 63 10.17 12.19 -11.63
C VAL A 63 11.02 12.72 -10.49
N CYS A 64 10.53 12.65 -9.25
CA CYS A 64 11.22 13.23 -8.09
C CYS A 64 11.89 12.19 -7.17
N HIS A 65 11.74 10.90 -7.46
CA HIS A 65 12.28 9.78 -6.69
C HIS A 65 11.82 9.70 -5.22
N GLU A 66 10.81 10.49 -4.82
CA GLU A 66 10.18 10.36 -3.50
C GLU A 66 9.45 9.01 -3.39
N PRO A 67 9.48 8.33 -2.24
CA PRO A 67 8.67 7.15 -2.00
C PRO A 67 7.18 7.41 -2.26
N LEU A 68 6.56 6.50 -3.01
CA LEU A 68 5.13 6.54 -3.35
C LEU A 68 4.24 5.90 -2.26
N LYS A 69 4.87 5.35 -1.23
CA LYS A 69 4.28 4.61 -0.10
C LYS A 69 5.26 4.85 1.07
N PRO A 70 4.93 5.18 2.35
CA PRO A 70 3.64 5.29 3.07
C PRO A 70 3.32 6.71 3.66
N GLY A 71 2.05 6.96 4.02
CA GLY A 71 1.56 8.21 4.65
C GLY A 71 0.64 9.07 3.76
N GLN A 72 0.45 8.66 2.51
CA GLN A 72 -0.57 9.21 1.63
C GLN A 72 -1.93 8.61 2.03
N SER A 73 -2.67 9.30 2.89
CA SER A 73 -4.13 9.16 3.02
C SER A 73 -4.75 9.59 1.67
N GLU A 74 -5.66 8.87 1.04
CA GLU A 74 -6.78 8.05 1.55
C GLU A 74 -6.97 6.74 0.77
#